data_AF-A0A090MG06-F1
#
_entry.id   AF-A0A090MG06-F1
#
_cell.length_a   1.000
_cell.length_b   1.000
_cell.length_c   1.000
_cell.angle_alpha   90.00
_cell.angle_beta   90.00
_cell.angle_gamma   90.00
#
_symmetry.space_group_name_H-M   'P 1'
#
loop_
_entity.id
_entity.type
_entity.pdbx_description
1 polymer ?
#
loop_
_entity_poly.entity_id
_entity_poly.type
_entity_poly.pdbx_seq_one_letter_code
_entity_poly.pdbx_strand_id
1 'polypeptide(L)'
;MDEIQDDLTCRKAGWSFIRDPRNKLADTWEKLADTLRSSGFRGKPFIKDTDWQVNTCIAYLDAGIDLIKLTFAASHLSGGLPGRGTEITTIRYINTTPAIRNVFFRGGHMIIIISYNKARASNNYAFYIVRYLPKELSQSLLQYLAIICPVLGFIARQLKVPYWSDREFLFPDLHGKNRYLTSTQASSILRSLTQDLATPWTLSSYRQAALAIAKRYISKLVKNTNFYSPMEATNPLRMFAAGAGYHLRMLLTLYAINKAFPSRLQPELLEMYYRLSKLWQDWN
;
A
#
# COMPACT_ATOMS: atom_id res chain seq x y z
N MET A 1 0.88 9.49 -15.38
CA MET A 1 0.71 8.32 -14.48
C MET A 1 0.60 7.00 -15.23
N ASP A 2 -0.18 6.94 -16.31
CA ASP A 2 -0.29 5.72 -17.13
C ASP A 2 1.06 5.30 -17.76
N GLU A 3 2.06 6.19 -17.71
CA GLU A 3 3.44 6.01 -18.18
C GLU A 3 4.40 5.34 -17.17
N ILE A 4 4.03 5.21 -15.88
CA ILE A 4 4.93 4.56 -14.90
C ILE A 4 4.98 3.07 -15.21
N GLN A 5 6.18 2.61 -15.56
CA GLN A 5 6.44 1.22 -15.92
C GLN A 5 6.89 0.44 -14.69
N ASP A 6 6.43 -0.81 -14.59
CA ASP A 6 6.87 -1.71 -13.55
C ASP A 6 6.97 -3.15 -14.07
N ASP A 7 7.94 -3.89 -13.56
CA ASP A 7 8.13 -5.30 -13.80
C ASP A 7 7.76 -6.11 -12.55
N LEU A 8 6.60 -6.76 -12.60
CA LEU A 8 6.07 -7.62 -11.54
C LEU A 8 6.90 -8.92 -11.38
N THR A 9 7.73 -9.25 -12.35
CA THR A 9 8.55 -10.47 -12.37
C THR A 9 9.96 -10.26 -11.85
N CYS A 10 10.46 -9.02 -11.82
CA CYS A 10 11.78 -8.70 -11.32
C CYS A 10 11.98 -9.16 -9.86
N ARG A 11 13.11 -9.82 -9.61
CA ARG A 11 13.52 -10.35 -8.29
C ARG A 11 14.79 -9.71 -7.74
N LYS A 12 15.38 -8.75 -8.45
CA LYS A 12 16.63 -8.09 -8.05
C LYS A 12 16.44 -7.38 -6.71
N ALA A 13 17.32 -7.62 -5.75
CA ALA A 13 17.32 -6.91 -4.48
C ALA A 13 17.54 -5.41 -4.69
N GLY A 14 16.84 -4.58 -3.91
CA GLY A 14 16.83 -3.12 -4.09
C GLY A 14 15.95 -2.62 -5.23
N TRP A 15 15.32 -3.50 -6.00
CA TRP A 15 14.47 -3.10 -7.13
C TRP A 15 13.11 -2.56 -6.68
N SER A 16 12.71 -1.45 -7.30
CA SER A 16 11.33 -0.96 -7.32
C SER A 16 11.07 -0.15 -8.59
N PHE A 17 9.82 0.24 -8.85
CA PHE A 17 9.49 1.16 -9.96
C PHE A 17 10.23 2.51 -9.84
N ILE A 18 10.68 2.90 -8.64
CA ILE A 18 11.47 4.11 -8.41
C ILE A 18 12.87 3.95 -9.01
N ARG A 19 13.42 2.73 -8.94
CA ARG A 19 14.75 2.37 -9.46
C ARG A 19 14.71 1.94 -10.93
N ASP A 20 13.54 1.91 -11.55
CA ASP A 20 13.42 1.64 -12.98
C ASP A 20 13.87 2.88 -13.79
N PRO A 21 14.93 2.78 -14.62
CA PRO A 21 15.44 3.92 -15.37
C PRO A 21 14.41 4.56 -16.30
N ARG A 22 13.41 3.79 -16.75
CA ARG A 22 12.34 4.27 -17.65
C ARG A 22 11.47 5.32 -16.97
N ASN A 23 11.37 5.29 -15.65
CA ASN A 23 10.52 6.20 -14.87
C ASN A 23 11.23 7.50 -14.47
N LYS A 24 12.57 7.56 -14.54
CA LYS A 24 13.37 8.76 -14.18
C LYS A 24 13.08 9.31 -12.77
N LEU A 25 12.82 8.43 -11.81
CA LEU A 25 12.44 8.81 -10.44
C LEU A 25 13.60 8.81 -9.44
N ALA A 26 14.66 8.04 -9.69
CA ALA A 26 15.71 7.74 -8.72
C ALA A 26 16.35 8.97 -8.04
N ASP A 27 16.54 10.05 -8.79
CA ASP A 27 17.28 11.25 -8.35
C ASP A 27 16.35 12.47 -8.17
N THR A 28 15.02 12.27 -8.32
CA THR A 28 14.05 13.39 -8.22
C THR A 28 14.02 14.04 -6.84
N TRP A 29 14.36 13.29 -5.80
CA TRP A 29 14.45 13.80 -4.43
C TRP A 29 15.59 14.79 -4.20
N GLU A 30 16.67 14.73 -4.98
CA GLU A 30 17.84 15.59 -4.81
C GLU A 30 17.49 17.05 -5.00
N LYS A 31 16.59 17.35 -5.96
CA LYS A 31 16.06 18.70 -6.17
C LYS A 31 15.43 19.26 -4.89
N LEU A 32 14.60 18.45 -4.22
CA LEU A 32 13.98 18.88 -2.96
C LEU A 32 15.03 19.05 -1.87
N ALA A 33 15.98 18.11 -1.76
CA ALA A 33 17.09 18.18 -0.80
C ALA A 33 17.95 19.44 -0.98
N ASP A 34 18.23 19.84 -2.22
CA ASP A 34 18.97 21.06 -2.52
C ASP A 34 18.20 22.32 -2.13
N THR A 35 16.89 22.38 -2.41
CA THR A 35 16.04 23.49 -1.95
C THR A 35 15.94 23.61 -0.44
N LEU A 36 16.25 22.57 0.36
CA LEU A 36 16.29 22.70 1.81
C LEU A 36 17.32 23.75 2.26
N ARG A 37 18.38 23.99 1.49
CA ARG A 37 19.42 24.95 1.85
C ARG A 37 18.94 26.39 1.91
N SER A 38 17.95 26.75 1.09
CA SER A 38 17.42 28.12 1.00
C SER A 38 15.95 28.22 1.44
N SER A 39 15.36 27.13 1.95
CA SER A 39 13.96 27.10 2.36
C SER A 39 13.79 26.93 3.86
N GLY A 40 12.54 26.98 4.29
CA GLY A 40 12.15 26.77 5.67
C GLY A 40 10.91 25.91 5.78
N PHE A 41 10.67 25.42 6.99
CA PHE A 41 9.47 24.69 7.34
C PHE A 41 8.75 25.42 8.46
N ARG A 42 7.45 25.70 8.26
CA ARG A 42 6.62 26.47 9.21
C ARG A 42 7.27 27.81 9.63
N GLY A 43 7.83 28.53 8.65
CA GLY A 43 8.44 29.85 8.85
C GLY A 43 9.84 29.84 9.46
N LYS A 44 10.45 28.67 9.71
CA LYS A 44 11.81 28.55 10.25
C LYS A 44 12.75 27.92 9.23
N PRO A 45 13.97 28.43 9.02
CA PRO A 45 14.91 27.88 8.04
C PRO A 45 15.42 26.49 8.44
N PHE A 46 15.77 25.67 7.46
CA PHE A 46 16.45 24.38 7.71
C PHE A 46 17.94 24.54 8.03
N ILE A 47 18.58 25.54 7.42
CA ILE A 47 19.99 25.87 7.63
C ILE A 47 20.08 27.35 8.01
N LYS A 48 20.91 27.64 9.01
CA LYS A 48 21.32 29.01 9.34
C LYS A 48 22.84 29.05 9.30
N ASP A 49 23.38 30.01 8.55
CA ASP A 49 24.81 30.09 8.24
C ASP A 49 25.29 28.80 7.56
N THR A 50 25.84 27.85 8.32
CA THR A 50 26.25 26.52 7.85
C THR A 50 25.61 25.36 8.62
N ASP A 51 24.83 25.66 9.66
CA ASP A 51 24.36 24.66 10.62
C ASP A 51 22.90 24.27 10.37
N TRP A 52 22.67 22.95 10.35
CA TRP A 52 21.33 22.37 10.32
C TRP A 52 20.56 22.72 11.60
N GLN A 53 19.40 23.35 11.41
CA GLN A 53 18.52 23.76 12.50
C GLN A 53 17.74 22.55 13.01
N VAL A 54 18.23 21.97 14.11
CA VAL A 54 17.71 20.73 14.73
C VAL A 54 16.19 20.80 14.91
N ASN A 55 15.67 21.90 15.47
CA ASN A 55 14.23 22.05 15.73
C ASN A 55 13.38 22.05 14.46
N THR A 56 13.84 22.73 13.39
CA THR A 56 13.14 22.74 12.10
C THR A 56 13.16 21.36 11.46
N CYS A 57 14.31 20.69 11.53
CA CYS A 57 14.51 19.35 10.98
C CYS A 57 13.63 18.32 11.70
N ILE A 58 13.59 18.33 13.04
CA ILE A 58 12.71 17.46 13.83
C ILE A 58 11.24 17.73 13.49
N ALA A 59 10.82 19.01 13.43
CA ALA A 59 9.45 19.34 13.07
C ALA A 59 9.05 18.81 11.68
N TYR A 60 9.97 18.80 10.72
CA TYR A 60 9.75 18.22 9.40
C TYR A 60 9.67 16.68 9.45
N LEU A 61 10.53 16.02 10.23
CA LEU A 61 10.47 14.58 10.46
C LEU A 61 9.15 14.17 11.12
N ASP A 62 8.66 14.94 12.10
CA ASP A 62 7.37 14.72 12.76
C ASP A 62 6.20 14.87 11.78
N ALA A 63 6.25 15.87 10.89
CA ALA A 63 5.27 15.98 9.80
C ALA A 63 5.32 14.78 8.85
N GLY A 64 6.52 14.20 8.64
CA GLY A 64 6.71 12.94 7.93
C GLY A 64 6.03 11.76 8.64
N ILE A 65 6.05 11.72 9.97
CA ILE A 65 5.32 10.72 10.78
C ILE A 65 3.81 10.86 10.55
N ASP A 66 3.29 12.07 10.60
CA ASP A 66 1.86 12.31 10.36
C ASP A 66 1.45 11.93 8.94
N LEU A 67 2.29 12.22 7.95
CA LEU A 67 2.07 11.79 6.57
C LEU A 67 2.04 10.26 6.42
N ILE A 68 2.86 9.52 7.19
CA ILE A 68 2.81 8.05 7.23
C ILE A 68 1.47 7.56 7.78
N LYS A 69 0.95 8.19 8.84
CA LYS A 69 -0.37 7.85 9.41
C LYS A 69 -1.48 8.05 8.38
N LEU A 70 -1.47 9.18 7.68
CA LEU A 70 -2.45 9.49 6.64
C LEU A 70 -2.32 8.55 5.44
N THR A 71 -1.09 8.28 4.98
CA THR A 71 -0.78 7.35 3.89
C THR A 71 -1.30 5.94 4.21
N PHE A 72 -1.10 5.48 5.45
CA PHE A 72 -1.64 4.22 5.93
C PHE A 72 -3.17 4.20 5.88
N ALA A 73 -3.82 5.18 6.49
CA ALA A 73 -5.27 5.24 6.55
C ALA A 73 -5.89 5.35 5.15
N ALA A 74 -5.40 6.26 4.31
CA ALA A 74 -5.87 6.43 2.94
C ALA A 74 -5.74 5.14 2.13
N SER A 75 -4.59 4.47 2.19
CA SER A 75 -4.38 3.19 1.49
C SER A 75 -5.30 2.09 2.00
N HIS A 76 -5.52 2.02 3.31
CA HIS A 76 -6.34 0.99 3.93
C HIS A 76 -7.84 1.18 3.69
N LEU A 77 -8.31 2.44 3.66
CA LEU A 77 -9.73 2.77 3.49
C LEU A 77 -10.17 2.75 2.01
N SER A 78 -9.28 3.14 1.09
CA SER A 78 -9.62 3.32 -0.34
C SER A 78 -9.16 2.19 -1.27
N GLY A 79 -8.26 1.31 -0.82
CA GLY A 79 -7.68 0.26 -1.67
C GLY A 79 -8.64 -0.89 -2.03
N GLY A 80 -9.89 -0.84 -1.60
CA GLY A 80 -10.86 -1.93 -1.73
C GLY A 80 -11.16 -2.58 -0.39
N LEU A 81 -11.62 -3.83 -0.42
CA LEU A 81 -11.95 -4.54 0.81
C LEU A 81 -10.71 -4.74 1.71
N PRO A 82 -10.80 -4.36 3.00
CA PRO A 82 -9.64 -4.36 3.88
C PRO A 82 -9.16 -5.75 4.21
N GLY A 83 -7.83 -5.93 4.17
CA GLY A 83 -7.13 -7.13 4.65
C GLY A 83 -7.06 -7.17 6.18
N ARG A 84 -6.45 -8.23 6.71
CA ARG A 84 -6.13 -8.32 8.14
C ARG A 84 -5.00 -7.36 8.49
N GLY A 85 -4.94 -6.93 9.75
CA GLY A 85 -3.90 -6.02 10.23
C GLY A 85 -2.47 -6.49 9.94
N THR A 86 -2.21 -7.80 10.11
CA THR A 86 -0.90 -8.40 9.84
C THR A 86 -0.50 -8.40 8.36
N GLU A 87 -1.46 -8.27 7.45
CA GLU A 87 -1.23 -8.26 6.00
C GLU A 87 -0.92 -6.85 5.51
N ILE A 88 -1.62 -5.84 6.02
CA ILE A 88 -1.46 -4.45 5.57
C ILE A 88 -0.17 -3.82 6.13
N THR A 89 0.24 -4.18 7.35
CA THR A 89 1.40 -3.54 7.97
C THR A 89 2.75 -4.06 7.47
N THR A 90 2.78 -5.23 6.84
CA THR A 90 4.01 -5.88 6.36
C THR A 90 4.32 -5.60 4.89
N ILE A 91 3.60 -4.64 4.27
CA ILE A 91 3.72 -4.27 2.87
C ILE A 91 5.07 -3.63 2.60
N ARG A 92 5.81 -4.20 1.64
CA ARG A 92 7.07 -3.66 1.12
C ARG A 92 6.89 -2.96 -0.21
N TYR A 93 7.66 -1.90 -0.45
CA TYR A 93 7.70 -1.23 -1.76
C TYR A 93 9.01 -1.42 -2.52
N ILE A 94 10.00 -2.09 -1.90
CA ILE A 94 11.29 -2.45 -2.51
C ILE A 94 11.54 -3.94 -2.31
N ASN A 95 12.09 -4.59 -3.35
CA ASN A 95 12.55 -5.97 -3.27
C ASN A 95 13.72 -6.10 -2.30
N THR A 96 13.73 -7.16 -1.52
CA THR A 96 14.83 -7.52 -0.61
C THR A 96 15.38 -8.87 -1.02
N THR A 97 16.56 -9.24 -0.52
CA THR A 97 17.14 -10.56 -0.79
C THR A 97 16.19 -11.73 -0.47
N PRO A 98 15.49 -11.74 0.69
CA PRO A 98 14.58 -12.85 1.00
C PRO A 98 13.16 -12.68 0.42
N ALA A 99 12.76 -11.51 -0.05
CA ALA A 99 11.36 -11.25 -0.39
C ALA A 99 11.16 -10.26 -1.54
N ILE A 100 10.19 -10.57 -2.39
CA ILE A 100 9.67 -9.64 -3.38
C ILE A 100 8.76 -8.64 -2.67
N ARG A 101 8.76 -7.40 -3.14
CA ARG A 101 7.86 -6.35 -2.67
C ARG A 101 6.38 -6.66 -2.94
N ASN A 102 5.52 -5.90 -2.27
CA ASN A 102 4.08 -5.96 -2.40
C ASN A 102 3.53 -4.81 -3.28
N VAL A 103 4.22 -3.66 -3.32
CA VAL A 103 3.77 -2.47 -4.06
C VAL A 103 4.35 -2.48 -5.48
N PHE A 104 3.47 -2.35 -6.46
CA PHE A 104 3.79 -2.23 -7.88
C PHE A 104 2.99 -1.12 -8.54
N PHE A 105 3.33 -0.76 -9.79
CA PHE A 105 2.51 0.10 -10.63
C PHE A 105 1.91 -0.64 -11.83
N ARG A 106 0.64 -0.36 -12.15
CA ARG A 106 -0.05 -0.92 -13.33
C ARG A 106 -1.18 0.01 -13.78
N GLY A 107 -1.17 0.40 -15.06
CA GLY A 107 -2.27 1.17 -15.67
C GLY A 107 -2.59 2.47 -14.92
N GLY A 108 -1.56 3.19 -14.48
CA GLY A 108 -1.70 4.43 -13.70
C GLY A 108 -2.07 4.27 -12.22
N HIS A 109 -2.25 3.05 -11.74
CA HIS A 109 -2.58 2.77 -10.35
C HIS A 109 -1.37 2.15 -9.64
N MET A 110 -1.16 2.57 -8.40
CA MET A 110 -0.37 1.81 -7.44
C MET A 110 -1.20 0.61 -7.00
N ILE A 111 -0.62 -0.58 -7.07
CA ILE A 111 -1.27 -1.83 -6.68
C ILE A 111 -0.50 -2.49 -5.53
N ILE A 112 -1.26 -3.09 -4.61
CA ILE A 112 -0.72 -3.85 -3.48
C ILE A 112 -1.06 -5.32 -3.71
N ILE A 113 -0.04 -6.15 -3.88
CA ILE A 113 -0.16 -7.60 -4.10
C ILE A 113 0.25 -8.33 -2.82
N ILE A 114 -0.66 -9.13 -2.28
CA ILE A 114 -0.44 -9.97 -1.10
C ILE A 114 -0.55 -11.43 -1.50
N SER A 115 0.54 -12.19 -1.37
CA SER A 115 0.58 -13.62 -1.65
C SER A 115 0.50 -14.45 -0.37
N TYR A 116 -0.38 -15.43 -0.31
CA TYR A 116 -0.51 -16.34 0.81
C TYR A 116 0.16 -17.67 0.50
N ASN A 117 1.39 -17.83 0.97
CA ASN A 117 2.19 -19.03 0.75
C ASN A 117 1.85 -20.18 1.72
N LYS A 118 1.03 -19.97 2.75
CA LYS A 118 0.56 -21.08 3.63
C LYS A 118 -0.36 -22.08 2.92
N ALA A 119 -0.89 -21.74 1.73
CA ALA A 119 -1.61 -22.68 0.87
C ALA A 119 -0.68 -23.61 0.06
N ARG A 120 0.62 -23.29 -0.03
CA ARG A 120 1.59 -24.03 -0.83
C ARG A 120 1.88 -25.42 -0.24
N ALA A 121 1.94 -25.52 1.08
CA ALA A 121 2.23 -26.75 1.82
C ALA A 121 1.10 -27.80 1.77
N SER A 122 -0.12 -27.42 1.39
CA SER A 122 -1.24 -28.36 1.29
C SER A 122 -1.67 -28.67 -0.14
N ASN A 123 -1.61 -27.70 -1.07
CA ASN A 123 -2.24 -27.89 -2.39
C ASN A 123 -1.40 -27.44 -3.61
N ASN A 124 -0.14 -26.97 -3.48
CA ASN A 124 0.68 -26.41 -4.58
C ASN A 124 0.18 -25.09 -5.23
N TYR A 125 -0.84 -24.41 -4.68
CA TYR A 125 -1.34 -23.13 -5.20
C TYR A 125 -0.81 -21.92 -4.41
N ALA A 126 -0.57 -20.80 -5.10
CA ALA A 126 -0.34 -19.50 -4.48
C ALA A 126 -1.61 -18.65 -4.63
N PHE A 127 -2.19 -18.22 -3.50
CA PHE A 127 -3.34 -17.32 -3.51
C PHE A 127 -2.88 -15.86 -3.45
N TYR A 128 -3.43 -15.02 -4.32
CA TYR A 128 -3.10 -13.60 -4.40
C TYR A 128 -4.33 -12.76 -4.09
N ILE A 129 -4.15 -11.71 -3.28
CA ILE A 129 -5.08 -10.59 -3.19
C ILE A 129 -4.39 -9.39 -3.79
N VAL A 130 -5.07 -8.72 -4.72
CA VAL A 130 -4.59 -7.46 -5.30
C VAL A 130 -5.54 -6.34 -4.92
N ARG A 131 -4.97 -5.20 -4.55
CA ARG A 131 -5.71 -3.96 -4.26
C ARG A 131 -5.19 -2.87 -5.16
N TYR A 132 -6.07 -2.29 -5.97
CA TYR A 132 -5.76 -1.09 -6.73
C TYR A 132 -6.09 0.11 -5.86
N LEU A 133 -5.14 1.02 -5.65
CA LEU A 133 -5.39 2.29 -4.98
C LEU A 133 -5.98 3.29 -6.00
N PRO A 134 -6.81 4.26 -5.55
CA PRO A 134 -7.28 5.34 -6.43
C PRO A 134 -6.13 6.02 -7.18
N LYS A 135 -6.37 6.56 -8.38
CA LYS A 135 -5.30 7.17 -9.20
C LYS A 135 -4.66 8.37 -8.50
N GLU A 136 -5.47 9.18 -7.83
CA GLU A 136 -5.06 10.39 -7.12
C GLU A 136 -4.20 10.04 -5.89
N LEU A 137 -4.60 8.98 -5.17
CA LEU A 137 -3.79 8.45 -4.07
C LEU A 137 -2.49 7.85 -4.61
N SER A 138 -2.55 7.13 -5.72
CA SER A 138 -1.37 6.54 -6.35
C SER A 138 -0.34 7.60 -6.75
N GLN A 139 -0.79 8.77 -7.24
CA GLN A 139 0.07 9.92 -7.54
C GLN A 139 0.73 10.47 -6.29
N SER A 140 -0.05 10.69 -5.25
CA SER A 140 0.44 11.20 -3.96
C SER A 140 1.48 10.25 -3.35
N LEU A 141 1.22 8.93 -3.40
CA LEU A 141 2.12 7.92 -2.89
C LEU A 141 3.40 7.76 -3.74
N LEU A 142 3.30 7.99 -5.05
CA LEU A 142 4.48 8.01 -5.92
C LEU A 142 5.44 9.12 -5.50
N GLN A 143 4.94 10.34 -5.34
CA GLN A 143 5.73 11.49 -4.89
C GLN A 143 6.26 11.28 -3.47
N TYR A 144 5.42 10.75 -2.58
CA TYR A 144 5.81 10.41 -1.22
C TYR A 144 7.02 9.46 -1.21
N LEU A 145 6.95 8.35 -1.94
CA LEU A 145 8.01 7.35 -1.95
C LEU A 145 9.27 7.81 -2.73
N ALA A 146 9.10 8.52 -3.84
CA ALA A 146 10.21 8.92 -4.70
C ALA A 146 10.95 10.17 -4.19
N ILE A 147 10.27 11.08 -3.49
CA ILE A 147 10.81 12.38 -3.10
C ILE A 147 10.86 12.54 -1.59
N ILE A 148 9.72 12.41 -0.91
CA ILE A 148 9.60 12.72 0.52
C ILE A 148 10.36 11.70 1.37
N CYS A 149 10.21 10.40 1.12
CA CYS A 149 10.90 9.35 1.87
C CYS A 149 12.44 9.51 1.83
N PRO A 150 13.10 9.68 0.66
CA PRO A 150 14.53 9.94 0.60
C PRO A 150 14.95 11.21 1.34
N VAL A 151 14.16 12.28 1.26
CA VAL A 151 14.46 13.55 1.94
C VAL A 151 14.36 13.42 3.46
N LEU A 152 13.36 12.71 3.97
CA LEU A 152 13.26 12.38 5.40
C LEU A 152 14.49 11.59 5.86
N GLY A 153 14.92 10.60 5.07
CA GLY A 153 16.15 9.85 5.34
C GLY A 153 17.40 10.71 5.28
N PHE A 154 17.47 11.67 4.35
CA PHE A 154 18.57 12.63 4.23
C PHE A 154 18.68 13.53 5.46
N ILE A 155 17.59 14.20 5.86
CA ILE A 155 17.55 15.07 7.04
C ILE A 155 17.94 14.29 8.30
N ALA A 156 17.41 13.08 8.45
CA ALA A 156 17.72 12.26 9.61
C ALA A 156 19.19 11.82 9.68
N ARG A 157 19.84 11.59 8.54
CA ARG A 157 21.30 11.34 8.50
C ARG A 157 22.08 12.58 8.97
N GLN A 158 21.66 13.79 8.58
CA GLN A 158 22.29 15.04 9.06
C GLN A 158 22.17 15.18 10.57
N LEU A 159 21.02 14.81 11.13
CA LEU A 159 20.77 14.84 12.58
C LEU A 159 21.30 13.61 13.33
N LYS A 160 21.90 12.63 12.65
CA LYS A 160 22.31 11.33 13.23
C LYS A 160 21.15 10.60 13.95
N VAL A 161 19.93 10.68 13.40
CA VAL A 161 18.75 9.96 13.86
C VAL A 161 18.59 8.68 13.02
N PRO A 162 19.07 7.51 13.51
CA PRO A 162 19.23 6.31 12.69
C PRO A 162 17.90 5.69 12.23
N TYR A 163 16.76 6.11 12.80
CA TYR A 163 15.49 5.46 12.52
C TYR A 163 14.94 5.67 11.09
N TRP A 164 15.40 6.69 10.37
CA TRP A 164 14.84 7.06 9.07
C TRP A 164 15.64 6.56 7.86
N SER A 165 16.77 5.87 8.07
CA SER A 165 17.77 5.66 7.01
C SER A 165 17.44 4.57 5.99
N ASP A 166 16.75 3.48 6.36
CA ASP A 166 16.44 2.37 5.44
C ASP A 166 15.03 1.83 5.63
N ARG A 167 14.16 2.10 4.65
CA ARG A 167 12.76 1.69 4.68
C ARG A 167 12.43 0.83 3.48
N GLU A 168 12.35 -0.48 3.69
CA GLU A 168 11.79 -1.43 2.72
C GLU A 168 10.25 -1.46 2.77
N PHE A 169 9.66 -1.03 3.88
CA PHE A 169 8.23 -1.07 4.17
C PHE A 169 7.52 0.21 3.75
N LEU A 170 6.32 0.07 3.18
CA LEU A 170 5.44 1.20 2.84
C LEU A 170 4.97 1.94 4.08
N PHE A 171 4.71 1.19 5.17
CA PHE A 171 4.29 1.72 6.47
C PHE A 171 5.34 1.36 7.54
N PRO A 172 6.39 2.18 7.68
CA PRO A 172 7.40 2.00 8.71
C PRO A 172 6.79 2.22 10.11
N ASP A 173 7.49 1.75 11.15
CA ASP A 173 7.11 2.07 12.55
C ASP A 173 7.12 3.61 12.76
N LEU A 174 6.46 4.11 13.80
CA LEU A 174 6.42 5.57 14.00
C LEU A 174 7.61 6.08 14.83
N HIS A 175 8.25 5.21 15.60
CA HIS A 175 9.25 5.58 16.63
C HIS A 175 10.55 4.78 16.55
N GLY A 176 10.62 3.79 15.68
CA GLY A 176 11.82 2.99 15.45
C GLY A 176 12.09 1.85 16.36
N LYS A 177 11.07 1.41 17.08
CA LYS A 177 11.15 0.19 17.88
C LYS A 177 10.99 -1.07 17.03
N ASN A 178 10.26 -0.96 15.92
CA ASN A 178 10.01 -2.06 14.99
C ASN A 178 10.43 -1.67 13.56
N ARG A 179 10.50 -2.66 12.67
CA ARG A 179 10.79 -2.41 11.25
C ARG A 179 9.62 -1.80 10.48
N TYR A 180 8.39 -2.02 10.96
CA TYR A 180 7.15 -1.61 10.31
C TYR A 180 6.05 -1.35 11.36
N LEU A 181 4.99 -0.69 10.91
CA LEU A 181 3.85 -0.33 11.73
C LEU A 181 3.23 -1.55 12.42
N THR A 182 3.04 -1.52 13.73
CA THR A 182 2.35 -2.61 14.44
C THR A 182 0.83 -2.53 14.24
N SER A 183 0.12 -3.66 14.38
CA SER A 183 -1.36 -3.67 14.34
C SER A 183 -1.99 -2.74 15.40
N THR A 184 -1.31 -2.55 16.54
CA THR A 184 -1.73 -1.64 17.60
C THR A 184 -1.60 -0.19 17.18
N GLN A 185 -0.44 0.21 16.63
CA GLN A 185 -0.24 1.56 16.09
C GLN A 185 -1.22 1.84 14.93
N ALA A 186 -1.38 0.90 14.00
CA ALA A 186 -2.32 0.98 12.90
C ALA A 186 -3.78 1.17 13.37
N SER A 187 -4.20 0.43 14.40
CA SER A 187 -5.52 0.60 15.00
C SER A 187 -5.67 1.93 15.72
N SER A 188 -4.61 2.41 16.37
CA SER A 188 -4.59 3.73 17.03
C SER A 188 -4.69 4.87 16.01
N ILE A 189 -4.02 4.76 14.86
CA ILE A 189 -4.12 5.72 13.75
C ILE A 189 -5.57 5.82 13.28
N LEU A 190 -6.19 4.68 12.94
CA LEU A 190 -7.59 4.68 12.50
C LEU A 190 -8.50 5.28 13.57
N ARG A 191 -8.30 4.92 14.84
CA ARG A 191 -9.11 5.42 15.94
C ARG A 191 -9.02 6.93 16.08
N SER A 192 -7.81 7.48 15.98
CA SER A 192 -7.59 8.93 16.06
C SER A 192 -8.20 9.67 14.86
N LEU A 193 -8.05 9.13 13.64
CA LEU A 193 -8.61 9.76 12.44
C LEU A 193 -10.13 9.65 12.32
N THR A 194 -10.75 8.74 13.08
CA THR A 194 -12.20 8.50 13.08
C THR A 194 -12.82 8.81 14.44
N GLN A 195 -12.15 9.62 15.26
CA GLN A 195 -12.59 9.95 16.62
C GLN A 195 -13.95 10.66 16.65
N ASP A 196 -14.29 11.37 15.58
CA ASP A 196 -15.55 12.12 15.44
C ASP A 196 -16.73 11.21 15.01
N LEU A 197 -16.47 9.93 14.68
CA LEU A 197 -17.54 8.97 14.46
C LEU A 197 -18.12 8.51 15.80
N ALA A 198 -19.41 8.16 15.80
CA ALA A 198 -20.09 7.58 16.96
C ALA A 198 -19.36 6.34 17.52
N THR A 199 -18.63 5.62 16.67
CA THR A 199 -17.72 4.56 17.11
C THR A 199 -16.41 4.69 16.34
N PRO A 200 -15.34 5.18 16.99
CA PRO A 200 -14.02 5.25 16.38
C PRO A 200 -13.53 3.88 15.92
N TRP A 201 -12.96 3.83 14.72
CA TRP A 201 -12.61 2.59 14.06
C TRP A 201 -11.23 2.08 14.45
N THR A 202 -11.16 0.76 14.62
CA THR A 202 -9.92 -0.01 14.68
C THR A 202 -9.78 -0.78 13.37
N LEU A 203 -8.65 -1.44 13.16
CA LEU A 203 -8.49 -2.34 12.00
C LEU A 203 -9.59 -3.42 11.94
N SER A 204 -9.97 -3.96 13.09
CA SER A 204 -10.99 -5.02 13.16
C SER A 204 -12.39 -4.48 12.89
N SER A 205 -12.79 -3.39 13.56
CA SER A 205 -14.13 -2.83 13.40
C SER A 205 -14.34 -2.21 12.02
N TYR A 206 -13.34 -1.53 11.45
CA TYR A 206 -13.40 -1.08 10.06
C TYR A 206 -13.58 -2.25 9.10
N ARG A 207 -12.79 -3.32 9.26
CA ARG A 207 -12.93 -4.51 8.42
C ARG A 207 -14.32 -5.13 8.49
N GLN A 208 -14.89 -5.25 9.68
CA GLN A 208 -16.25 -5.77 9.86
C GLN A 208 -17.30 -4.87 9.18
N ALA A 209 -17.18 -3.55 9.36
CA ALA A 209 -18.06 -2.57 8.73
C ALA A 209 -17.97 -2.64 7.20
N ALA A 210 -16.75 -2.62 6.65
CA ALA A 210 -16.50 -2.69 5.21
C ALA A 210 -17.08 -3.98 4.59
N LEU A 211 -16.98 -5.11 5.29
CA LEU A 211 -17.59 -6.37 4.85
C LEU A 211 -19.11 -6.32 4.86
N ALA A 212 -19.71 -5.73 5.90
CA ALA A 212 -21.16 -5.57 5.98
C ALA A 212 -21.68 -4.67 4.86
N ILE A 213 -20.99 -3.55 4.62
CA ILE A 213 -21.25 -2.62 3.51
C ILE A 213 -21.18 -3.36 2.17
N ALA A 214 -20.09 -4.08 1.92
CA ALA A 214 -19.89 -4.80 0.66
C ALA A 214 -21.01 -5.81 0.40
N LYS A 215 -21.34 -6.62 1.40
CA LYS A 215 -22.44 -7.59 1.32
C LYS A 215 -23.79 -6.94 1.02
N ARG A 216 -24.06 -5.75 1.56
CA ARG A 216 -25.36 -5.08 1.39
C ARG A 216 -25.47 -4.27 0.11
N TYR A 217 -24.44 -3.49 -0.23
CA TYR A 217 -24.51 -2.47 -1.28
C TYR A 217 -23.74 -2.89 -2.53
N ILE A 218 -22.51 -3.36 -2.38
CA ILE A 218 -21.66 -3.73 -3.52
C ILE A 218 -22.16 -5.03 -4.16
N SER A 219 -22.79 -5.94 -3.40
CA SER A 219 -23.42 -7.15 -3.95
C SER A 219 -24.37 -6.84 -5.11
N LYS A 220 -25.11 -5.73 -5.02
CA LYS A 220 -26.06 -5.33 -6.06
C LYS A 220 -25.34 -4.87 -7.33
N LEU A 221 -24.28 -4.07 -7.15
CA LEU A 221 -23.44 -3.61 -8.26
C LEU A 221 -22.74 -4.77 -8.96
N VAL A 222 -22.25 -5.75 -8.20
CA VAL A 222 -21.59 -6.95 -8.75
C VAL A 222 -22.55 -7.84 -9.53
N LYS A 223 -23.81 -8.00 -9.07
CA LYS A 223 -24.81 -8.75 -9.84
C LYS A 223 -25.15 -8.09 -11.19
N ASN A 224 -25.05 -6.77 -11.25
CA ASN A 224 -25.35 -5.99 -12.46
C ASN A 224 -24.15 -5.90 -13.42
N THR A 225 -22.95 -6.31 -12.99
CA THR A 225 -21.73 -6.27 -13.78
C THR A 225 -21.27 -7.68 -14.11
N ASN A 226 -21.22 -8.04 -15.39
CA ASN A 226 -20.70 -9.35 -15.81
C ASN A 226 -19.18 -9.38 -15.58
N PHE A 227 -18.75 -9.91 -14.43
CA PHE A 227 -17.32 -10.04 -14.09
C PHE A 227 -16.60 -11.11 -14.91
N TYR A 228 -17.23 -12.25 -15.20
CA TYR A 228 -16.68 -13.33 -16.05
C TYR A 228 -17.76 -14.15 -16.76
N SER A 229 -17.37 -14.70 -17.91
CA SER A 229 -18.01 -15.87 -18.52
C SER A 229 -16.99 -17.02 -18.49
N PRO A 230 -17.28 -18.21 -17.92
CA PRO A 230 -18.59 -18.70 -17.49
C PRO A 230 -18.97 -18.35 -16.02
N MET A 231 -20.28 -18.34 -15.76
CA MET A 231 -21.01 -17.76 -14.59
C MET A 231 -20.65 -18.24 -13.17
N GLU A 232 -19.78 -19.24 -12.98
CA GLU A 232 -19.54 -19.84 -11.64
C GLU A 232 -18.63 -18.98 -10.73
N ALA A 233 -17.83 -18.07 -11.33
CA ALA A 233 -16.96 -17.12 -10.64
C ALA A 233 -17.61 -15.75 -10.34
N THR A 234 -18.82 -15.49 -10.84
CA THR A 234 -19.55 -14.20 -10.72
C THR A 234 -20.36 -14.04 -9.44
N ASN A 235 -20.30 -14.98 -8.48
CA ASN A 235 -21.05 -14.84 -7.22
C ASN A 235 -20.44 -13.70 -6.35
N PRO A 236 -21.19 -12.63 -6.04
CA PRO A 236 -20.67 -11.49 -5.27
C PRO A 236 -20.09 -11.87 -3.90
N LEU A 237 -20.70 -12.85 -3.22
CA LEU A 237 -20.22 -13.31 -1.92
C LEU A 237 -18.84 -13.96 -2.03
N ARG A 238 -18.58 -14.69 -3.12
CA ARG A 238 -17.27 -15.29 -3.39
C ARG A 238 -16.23 -14.22 -3.73
N MET A 239 -16.62 -13.19 -4.47
CA MET A 239 -15.74 -12.06 -4.80
C MET A 239 -15.34 -11.27 -3.55
N PHE A 240 -16.26 -11.02 -2.63
CA PHE A 240 -15.92 -10.35 -1.37
C PHE A 240 -15.09 -11.22 -0.45
N ALA A 241 -15.36 -12.53 -0.41
CA ALA A 241 -14.49 -13.47 0.27
C ALA A 241 -13.06 -13.39 -0.31
N ALA A 242 -12.90 -13.30 -1.63
CA ALA A 242 -11.60 -13.13 -2.27
C ALA A 242 -10.92 -11.79 -1.96
N GLY A 243 -11.64 -10.66 -2.05
CA GLY A 243 -11.11 -9.33 -1.73
C GLY A 243 -10.69 -9.16 -0.27
N ALA A 244 -11.39 -9.84 0.65
CA ALA A 244 -11.09 -9.80 2.07
C ALA A 244 -10.24 -10.98 2.58
N GLY A 245 -9.87 -11.93 1.71
CA GLY A 245 -9.07 -13.12 2.08
C GLY A 245 -9.77 -14.17 2.95
N TYR A 246 -11.11 -14.29 2.88
CA TYR A 246 -11.88 -15.36 3.55
C TYR A 246 -11.86 -16.66 2.74
N HIS A 247 -11.89 -17.81 3.43
CA HIS A 247 -11.99 -19.15 2.80
C HIS A 247 -10.97 -19.41 1.67
N LEU A 248 -9.69 -19.11 1.95
CA LEU A 248 -8.56 -19.29 1.05
C LEU A 248 -8.59 -20.63 0.27
N ARG A 249 -8.99 -21.73 0.94
CA ARG A 249 -9.05 -23.08 0.37
C ARG A 249 -10.15 -23.27 -0.68
N MET A 250 -11.32 -22.65 -0.50
CA MET A 250 -12.43 -22.68 -1.48
C MET A 250 -12.13 -21.78 -2.69
N LEU A 251 -11.49 -20.64 -2.45
CA LEU A 251 -11.14 -19.67 -3.49
C LEU A 251 -10.07 -20.19 -4.45
N LEU A 252 -9.11 -20.96 -3.96
CA LEU A 252 -8.06 -21.59 -4.77
C LEU A 252 -8.63 -22.55 -5.83
N THR A 253 -9.71 -23.26 -5.52
CA THR A 253 -10.35 -24.19 -6.45
C THR A 253 -11.21 -23.47 -7.50
N LEU A 254 -11.75 -22.30 -7.16
CA LEU A 254 -12.74 -21.57 -7.97
C LEU A 254 -12.13 -20.46 -8.83
N TYR A 255 -11.06 -19.80 -8.36
CA TYR A 255 -10.37 -18.71 -9.06
C TYR A 255 -8.97 -19.10 -9.57
N ALA A 256 -8.63 -20.39 -9.56
CA ALA A 256 -7.56 -20.89 -10.42
C ALA A 256 -8.05 -20.84 -11.87
N ILE A 257 -8.03 -19.63 -12.46
CA ILE A 257 -8.54 -19.34 -13.81
C ILE A 257 -7.82 -20.20 -14.85
N ASN A 258 -6.59 -20.62 -14.57
CA ASN A 258 -5.91 -21.70 -15.29
C ASN A 258 -5.16 -22.65 -14.34
N LYS A 259 -5.62 -23.91 -14.25
CA LYS A 259 -5.00 -24.98 -13.44
C LYS A 259 -3.58 -25.33 -13.87
N ALA A 260 -3.15 -24.96 -15.08
CA ALA A 260 -1.79 -25.19 -15.57
C ALA A 260 -0.74 -24.24 -14.96
N PHE A 261 -1.15 -23.08 -14.43
CA PHE A 261 -0.24 -22.09 -13.83
C PHE A 261 -0.72 -21.60 -12.45
N PRO A 262 -0.89 -22.51 -11.48
CA PRO A 262 -1.55 -22.26 -10.18
C PRO A 262 -0.76 -21.37 -9.23
N SER A 263 0.51 -21.10 -9.56
CA SER A 263 1.47 -20.38 -8.73
C SER A 263 1.79 -18.97 -9.25
N ARG A 264 1.17 -18.54 -10.34
CA ARG A 264 1.41 -17.23 -10.96
C ARG A 264 0.19 -16.33 -10.84
N LEU A 265 0.43 -15.04 -10.62
CA LEU A 265 -0.62 -14.02 -10.69
C LEU A 265 -1.06 -13.84 -12.15
N GLN A 266 -2.32 -14.17 -12.45
CA GLN A 266 -2.87 -14.20 -13.80
C GLN A 266 -3.45 -12.83 -14.21
N PRO A 267 -3.38 -12.43 -15.49
CA PRO A 267 -3.93 -11.17 -15.99
C PRO A 267 -5.43 -11.01 -15.69
N GLU A 268 -6.18 -12.10 -15.77
CA GLU A 268 -7.60 -12.12 -15.48
C GLU A 268 -7.83 -11.80 -14.00
N LEU A 269 -7.09 -12.45 -13.09
CA LEU A 269 -7.21 -12.17 -11.66
C LEU A 269 -6.90 -10.70 -11.33
N LEU A 270 -5.93 -10.09 -12.03
CA LEU A 270 -5.61 -8.67 -11.93
C LEU A 270 -6.76 -7.76 -12.39
N GLU A 271 -7.47 -8.14 -13.46
CA GLU A 271 -8.65 -7.41 -13.96
C GLU A 271 -9.84 -7.53 -13.00
N MET A 272 -10.08 -8.72 -12.44
CA MET A 272 -11.11 -8.92 -11.41
C MET A 272 -10.90 -7.98 -10.21
N TYR A 273 -9.68 -7.96 -9.68
CA TYR A 273 -9.34 -7.11 -8.54
C TYR A 273 -9.38 -5.62 -8.90
N TYR A 274 -9.02 -5.24 -10.12
CA TYR A 274 -9.18 -3.86 -10.59
C TYR A 274 -10.63 -3.41 -10.52
N ARG A 275 -11.55 -4.18 -11.11
CA ARG A 275 -12.98 -3.89 -11.11
C ARG A 275 -13.57 -3.88 -9.69
N LEU A 276 -13.15 -4.81 -8.83
CA LEU A 276 -13.62 -4.86 -7.44
C LEU A 276 -13.14 -3.65 -6.63
N SER A 277 -11.87 -3.26 -6.76
CA SER A 277 -11.33 -2.05 -6.14
C SER A 277 -12.06 -0.81 -6.66
N LYS A 278 -12.33 -0.72 -7.96
CA LYS A 278 -13.06 0.39 -8.56
C LYS A 278 -14.50 0.49 -8.04
N LEU A 279 -15.25 -0.61 -7.96
CA LEU A 279 -16.60 -0.61 -7.38
C LEU A 279 -16.60 -0.17 -5.90
N TRP A 280 -15.57 -0.53 -5.13
CA TRP A 280 -15.43 -0.06 -3.76
C TRP A 280 -15.17 1.46 -3.71
N GLN A 281 -14.30 1.96 -4.60
CA GLN A 281 -13.93 3.37 -4.70
C GLN A 281 -15.09 4.24 -5.19
N ASP A 282 -15.86 3.78 -6.16
CA ASP A 282 -17.02 4.50 -6.68
C ASP A 282 -18.15 4.60 -5.63
N TRP A 283 -18.18 3.67 -4.66
CA TRP A 283 -19.16 3.70 -3.56
C TRP A 283 -18.73 4.61 -2.39
N ASN A 284 -17.42 4.71 -2.14
CA ASN A 284 -16.82 5.27 -0.92
C ASN A 284 -16.34 6.71 -1.11
#